data_AF-A0A7D9LTP1-F1
#
_entry.id   AF-A0A7D9LTP1-F1
#
_cell.length_a   1.000
_cell.length_b   1.000
_cell.length_c   1.000
_cell.angle_alpha   90.00
_cell.angle_beta   90.00
_cell.angle_gamma   90.00
#
_symmetry.space_group_name_H-M   'P 1'
#
loop_
_entity.id
_entity.type
_entity.pdbx_description
1 polymer ?
#
loop_
_entity_poly.entity_id
_entity_poly.type
_entity_poly.pdbx_seq_one_letter_code
_entity_poly.pdbx_strand_id
1 'polypeptide(L)'
;MSSCMDKENKRVSDMTVAELKEYLKMRGVTASGYLKPALLQIAQAVEKMMLSIDPNHEYGNSDLKNARETFIIHDMVIRQPLSYPVVNDFIDSPPFGLYDIFNYLIYSSAEYDKQGLAAYKSFEDYRLFDEGYVESLRTATLKEEGMYLFIGKVRPAMKDTTDDGKKLYDVWFMLEGKGNNRGSVLMARCTCKGGQDGGCKHIAACLYSLEDVLHNRESVTSGPCQWVKRATSETKPCEIKNLQIRRSDKRPSPSEVKRKYEHFYADNIDVDVRHENDRSPPSKKALITFTNALSSVSSKPCVFPLLEKNYQSESSQETTQEFKPTQLIKDG
;
A
#
# COMPACT_ATOMS: atom_id res chain seq x y z
N MET A 1 -18.14 28.25 -13.61
CA MET A 1 -19.56 28.05 -13.96
C MET A 1 -19.93 26.64 -13.52
N SER A 2 -20.15 26.39 -12.23
CA SER A 2 -21.44 26.55 -11.52
C SER A 2 -22.62 25.93 -12.28
N SER A 3 -22.66 24.61 -12.36
CA SER A 3 -23.87 23.85 -12.67
C SER A 3 -23.68 22.40 -12.20
N CYS A 4 -23.70 22.19 -10.88
CA CYS A 4 -24.05 20.89 -10.33
C CYS A 4 -25.53 20.99 -9.96
N MET A 5 -26.33 20.23 -10.69
CA MET A 5 -27.78 20.32 -10.68
C MET A 5 -28.37 20.15 -9.29
N ASP A 6 -29.23 21.10 -8.93
CA ASP A 6 -30.21 21.03 -7.86
C ASP A 6 -31.10 19.79 -8.08
N LYS A 7 -30.75 18.67 -7.44
CA LYS A 7 -31.74 17.65 -7.13
C LYS A 7 -32.54 18.21 -5.95
N GLU A 8 -33.85 18.37 -6.12
CA GLU A 8 -34.78 18.83 -5.08
C GLU A 8 -34.42 18.21 -3.72
N ASN A 9 -33.98 19.05 -2.79
CA ASN A 9 -33.49 18.62 -1.50
C ASN A 9 -34.70 18.28 -0.61
N LYS A 10 -35.22 17.06 -0.78
CA LYS A 10 -36.33 16.52 0.00
C LYS A 10 -35.96 16.61 1.49
N ARG A 11 -36.84 17.19 2.31
CA ARG A 11 -36.58 17.35 3.75
C ARG A 11 -36.34 15.98 4.38
N VAL A 12 -35.40 15.89 5.33
CA VAL A 12 -35.06 14.64 6.03
C VAL A 12 -36.29 14.00 6.67
N SER A 13 -37.28 14.80 7.09
CA SER A 13 -38.57 14.35 7.63
C SER A 13 -39.39 13.49 6.67
N ASP A 14 -39.22 13.70 5.36
CA ASP A 14 -40.09 13.13 4.32
C ASP A 14 -39.43 11.92 3.64
N MET A 15 -38.25 11.52 4.12
CA MET A 15 -37.47 10.41 3.57
C MET A 15 -38.04 9.05 3.99
N THR A 16 -37.99 8.08 3.07
CA THR A 16 -38.28 6.68 3.36
C THR A 16 -37.15 6.03 4.18
N VAL A 17 -37.39 4.86 4.77
CA VAL A 17 -36.34 4.15 5.55
C VAL A 17 -35.12 3.80 4.68
N ALA A 18 -35.34 3.48 3.40
CA ALA A 18 -34.25 3.22 2.46
C ALA A 18 -33.46 4.50 2.15
N GLU A 19 -34.17 5.61 1.91
CA GLU A 19 -33.55 6.93 1.67
C GLU A 19 -32.73 7.40 2.89
N LEU A 20 -33.25 7.22 4.12
CA LEU A 20 -32.54 7.57 5.35
C LEU A 20 -31.26 6.74 5.54
N LYS A 21 -31.31 5.43 5.25
CA LYS A 21 -30.13 4.56 5.32
C LYS A 21 -29.06 4.98 4.31
N GLU A 22 -29.45 5.32 3.09
CA GLU A 22 -28.51 5.81 2.07
C GLU A 22 -27.94 7.19 2.43
N TYR A 23 -28.78 8.11 2.94
CA TYR A 23 -28.36 9.43 3.41
C TYR A 23 -27.27 9.37 4.50
N LEU A 24 -27.43 8.45 5.45
CA LEU A 24 -26.48 8.22 6.53
C LEU A 24 -25.22 7.50 6.04
N LYS A 25 -25.39 6.51 5.16
CA LYS A 25 -24.27 5.76 4.55
C LYS A 25 -23.37 6.66 3.72
N MET A 26 -23.94 7.57 2.92
CA MET A 26 -23.19 8.59 2.17
C MET A 26 -22.28 9.45 3.05
N ARG A 27 -22.59 9.58 4.34
CA ARG A 27 -21.83 10.39 5.30
C ARG A 27 -21.03 9.55 6.29
N GLY A 28 -20.80 8.27 5.97
CA GLY A 28 -20.01 7.36 6.78
C GLY A 28 -20.67 6.90 8.08
N VAL A 29 -21.98 7.11 8.26
CA VAL A 29 -22.71 6.73 9.47
C VAL A 29 -23.37 5.37 9.30
N THR A 30 -23.02 4.43 10.18
CA THR A 30 -23.58 3.07 10.17
C THR A 30 -24.98 3.07 10.77
N ALA A 31 -25.96 2.56 10.02
CA ALA A 31 -27.39 2.67 10.35
C ALA A 31 -28.13 1.31 10.36
N SER A 32 -27.45 0.22 10.67
CA SER A 32 -28.04 -1.13 10.74
C SER A 32 -28.82 -1.35 12.03
N GLY A 33 -30.04 -1.89 11.94
CA GLY A 33 -30.84 -2.32 13.10
C GLY A 33 -31.76 -1.27 13.71
N TYR A 34 -31.76 -0.03 13.22
CA TYR A 34 -32.62 1.03 13.73
C TYR A 34 -33.99 1.09 13.06
N LEU A 35 -35.02 1.41 13.85
CA LEU A 35 -36.36 1.74 13.37
C LEU A 35 -36.39 3.17 12.77
N LYS A 36 -37.37 3.44 11.91
CA LYS A 36 -37.55 4.76 11.23
C LYS A 36 -37.39 5.99 12.15
N PRO A 37 -37.98 6.07 13.36
CA PRO A 37 -37.83 7.26 14.20
C PRO A 37 -36.39 7.48 14.69
N ALA A 38 -35.65 6.42 14.99
CA ALA A 38 -34.25 6.53 15.39
C ALA A 38 -33.37 6.97 14.20
N LEU A 39 -33.63 6.43 13.01
CA LEU A 39 -32.94 6.87 11.78
C LEU A 39 -33.17 8.35 11.48
N LEU A 40 -34.39 8.85 11.70
CA LEU A 40 -34.71 10.27 11.54
C LEU A 40 -33.94 11.15 12.52
N GLN A 41 -33.85 10.76 13.79
CA GLN A 41 -33.09 11.52 14.78
C GLN A 41 -31.59 11.58 14.44
N ILE A 42 -31.02 10.44 14.01
CA ILE A 42 -29.62 10.37 13.57
C ILE A 42 -29.42 11.26 12.34
N ALA A 43 -30.32 11.20 11.35
CA ALA A 43 -30.22 12.02 10.15
C ALA A 43 -30.33 13.53 10.45
N GLN A 44 -31.22 13.93 11.37
CA GLN A 44 -31.31 15.32 11.84
C GLN A 44 -30.05 15.78 12.59
N ALA A 45 -29.44 14.91 13.39
CA ALA A 45 -28.18 15.20 14.05
C ALA A 45 -27.04 15.38 13.04
N VAL A 46 -26.97 14.50 12.04
CA VAL A 46 -26.01 14.57 10.93
C VAL A 46 -26.17 15.83 10.09
N GLU A 47 -27.41 16.25 9.83
CA GLU A 47 -27.72 17.51 9.13
C GLU A 47 -27.24 18.72 9.93
N LYS A 48 -27.47 18.73 11.25
CA LYS A 48 -26.96 19.78 12.16
C LYS A 48 -25.44 19.81 12.22
N MET A 49 -24.78 18.66 12.13
CA MET A 49 -23.32 18.54 12.12
C MET A 49 -22.69 18.91 10.77
N MET A 50 -23.50 19.13 9.72
CA MET A 50 -23.04 19.44 8.36
C MET A 50 -21.95 18.48 7.86
N LEU A 51 -22.10 17.18 8.13
CA LEU A 51 -21.14 16.19 7.67
C LEU A 51 -21.09 16.18 6.14
N SER A 52 -19.87 16.32 5.60
CA SER A 52 -19.59 16.18 4.18
C SER A 52 -19.88 14.77 3.72
N ILE A 53 -20.12 14.62 2.42
CA ILE A 53 -20.26 13.30 1.81
C ILE A 53 -18.88 12.65 1.83
N ASP A 54 -18.83 11.39 2.27
CA ASP A 54 -17.62 10.58 2.30
C ASP A 54 -17.03 10.50 0.87
N PRO A 55 -15.77 10.94 0.66
CA PRO A 55 -15.08 10.85 -0.63
C PRO A 55 -15.03 9.43 -1.20
N ASN A 56 -15.03 8.43 -0.32
CA ASN A 56 -14.94 7.02 -0.66
C ASN A 56 -16.32 6.36 -0.85
N HIS A 57 -17.43 7.08 -0.65
CA HIS A 57 -18.75 6.50 -0.85
C HIS A 57 -18.99 6.21 -2.33
N GLU A 58 -19.32 4.96 -2.63
CA GLU A 58 -19.71 4.54 -3.97
C GLU A 58 -21.15 4.96 -4.25
N TYR A 59 -21.31 6.11 -4.90
CA TYR A 59 -22.60 6.47 -5.48
C TYR A 59 -23.02 5.40 -6.49
N GLY A 60 -24.24 4.89 -6.36
CA GLY A 60 -24.92 4.11 -7.40
C GLY A 60 -25.28 4.92 -8.65
N ASN A 61 -24.74 6.14 -8.80
CA ASN A 61 -25.01 7.03 -9.91
C ASN A 61 -24.12 6.60 -11.09
N SER A 62 -24.74 6.12 -12.17
CA SER A 62 -24.07 5.65 -13.39
C SER A 62 -23.04 6.64 -13.92
N ASP A 63 -23.29 7.94 -13.76
CA ASP A 63 -22.42 8.99 -14.29
C ASP A 63 -21.09 9.13 -13.53
N LEU A 64 -21.07 8.84 -12.22
CA LEU A 64 -19.85 8.79 -11.40
C LEU A 64 -19.06 7.49 -11.63
N LYS A 65 -19.75 6.38 -11.91
CA LYS A 65 -19.10 5.15 -12.38
C LYS A 65 -18.45 5.35 -13.75
N ASN A 66 -19.18 5.95 -14.69
CA ASN A 66 -18.67 6.29 -16.03
C ASN A 66 -17.50 7.29 -15.97
N ALA A 67 -17.54 8.27 -15.08
CA ALA A 67 -16.43 9.21 -14.86
C ALA A 67 -15.19 8.53 -14.25
N ARG A 68 -15.37 7.57 -13.32
CA ARG A 68 -14.27 6.76 -12.76
C ARG A 68 -13.69 5.75 -13.75
N GLU A 69 -14.41 5.44 -14.82
CA GLU A 69 -13.98 4.52 -15.89
C GLU A 69 -13.51 5.27 -17.14
N THR A 70 -13.46 6.61 -17.08
CA THR A 70 -12.94 7.46 -18.14
C THR A 70 -11.60 8.03 -17.71
N PHE A 71 -10.55 7.75 -18.46
CA PHE A 71 -9.18 8.15 -18.14
C PHE A 71 -8.65 9.08 -19.22
N ILE A 72 -7.96 10.14 -18.80
CA ILE A 72 -7.27 11.06 -19.70
C ILE A 72 -5.77 10.74 -19.65
N ILE A 73 -5.23 10.26 -20.76
CA ILE A 73 -3.80 9.94 -20.90
C ILE A 73 -3.30 10.64 -22.16
N HIS A 74 -2.29 11.51 -22.03
CA HIS A 74 -1.74 12.30 -23.14
C HIS A 74 -2.83 12.98 -23.98
N ASP A 75 -3.75 13.69 -23.31
CA ASP A 75 -4.92 14.38 -23.92
C ASP A 75 -5.97 13.47 -24.58
N MET A 76 -5.87 12.15 -24.42
CA MET A 76 -6.85 11.22 -24.94
C MET A 76 -7.79 10.66 -23.90
N VAL A 77 -9.06 10.51 -24.27
CA VAL A 77 -10.12 10.00 -23.40
C VAL A 77 -10.35 8.51 -23.65
N ILE A 78 -9.85 7.65 -22.77
CA ILE A 78 -10.10 6.21 -22.80
C ILE A 78 -11.33 5.92 -21.95
N ARG A 79 -12.39 5.39 -22.57
CA ARG A 79 -13.64 5.04 -21.89
C ARG A 79 -13.70 3.53 -21.67
N GLN A 80 -13.95 3.13 -20.43
CA GLN A 80 -14.21 1.74 -20.04
C GLN A 80 -13.21 0.74 -20.63
N PRO A 81 -11.95 0.72 -20.15
CA PRO A 81 -10.91 -0.20 -20.65
C PRO A 81 -11.36 -1.67 -20.69
N LEU A 82 -12.21 -2.09 -19.74
CA LEU A 82 -12.70 -3.47 -19.68
C LEU A 82 -13.66 -3.88 -20.81
N SER A 83 -14.19 -2.93 -21.58
CA SER A 83 -15.18 -3.18 -22.64
C SER A 83 -14.56 -3.48 -24.01
N TYR A 84 -13.25 -3.22 -24.17
CA TYR A 84 -12.57 -3.38 -25.46
C TYR A 84 -12.50 -4.85 -25.90
N PRO A 85 -12.57 -5.12 -27.22
CA PRO A 85 -12.38 -6.47 -27.75
C PRO A 85 -10.95 -6.93 -27.51
N VAL A 86 -10.78 -7.98 -26.70
CA VAL A 86 -9.47 -8.53 -26.31
C VAL A 86 -9.19 -9.86 -26.98
N VAL A 87 -7.92 -10.07 -27.33
CA VAL A 87 -7.36 -11.29 -27.94
C VAL A 87 -6.29 -11.91 -27.04
N ASN A 88 -6.08 -13.22 -27.18
CA ASN A 88 -4.98 -13.94 -26.54
C ASN A 88 -3.79 -14.04 -27.51
N ASP A 89 -3.29 -12.91 -27.98
CA ASP A 89 -2.16 -12.83 -28.91
C ASP A 89 -1.30 -11.62 -28.57
N PHE A 90 -0.07 -11.88 -28.15
CA PHE A 90 0.85 -10.87 -27.66
C PHE A 90 1.93 -10.51 -28.67
N ILE A 91 1.86 -10.96 -29.93
CA ILE A 91 2.90 -10.72 -30.95
C ILE A 91 3.23 -9.22 -31.09
N ASP A 92 2.19 -8.39 -31.24
CA ASP A 92 2.33 -6.95 -31.48
C ASP A 92 2.75 -6.15 -30.22
N SER A 93 2.86 -6.80 -29.05
CA SER A 93 3.14 -6.10 -27.78
C SER A 93 4.48 -5.34 -27.81
N PRO A 94 4.57 -4.16 -27.16
CA PRO A 94 5.81 -3.44 -27.01
C PRO A 94 6.83 -4.27 -26.21
N PRO A 95 8.14 -3.98 -26.35
CA PRO A 95 9.14 -4.53 -25.44
C PRO A 95 8.74 -4.17 -24.01
N PHE A 96 8.78 -5.15 -23.12
CA PHE A 96 8.42 -4.99 -21.73
C PHE A 96 9.28 -5.95 -20.91
N GLY A 97 9.95 -5.42 -19.90
CA GLY A 97 10.87 -6.19 -19.06
C GLY A 97 10.71 -5.87 -17.58
N LEU A 98 11.50 -6.56 -16.76
CA LEU A 98 11.51 -6.37 -15.31
C LEU A 98 11.79 -4.91 -14.90
N TYR A 99 12.62 -4.20 -15.68
CA TYR A 99 12.90 -2.78 -15.44
C TYR A 99 11.64 -1.91 -15.51
N ASP A 100 10.75 -2.17 -16.46
CA ASP A 100 9.49 -1.44 -16.62
C ASP A 100 8.52 -1.73 -15.47
N ILE A 101 8.51 -2.98 -14.97
CA ILE A 101 7.75 -3.38 -13.78
C ILE A 101 8.22 -2.59 -12.57
N PHE A 102 9.53 -2.61 -12.29
CA PHE A 102 10.09 -1.92 -11.13
C PHE A 102 9.90 -0.41 -11.22
N ASN A 103 10.10 0.16 -12.40
CA ASN A 103 9.87 1.59 -12.60
C ASN A 103 8.43 1.96 -12.31
N TYR A 104 7.47 1.17 -12.78
CA TYR A 104 6.07 1.41 -12.47
C TYR A 104 5.80 1.28 -10.97
N LEU A 105 6.18 0.16 -10.34
CA LEU A 105 5.84 -0.08 -8.93
C LEU A 105 6.54 0.89 -7.96
N ILE A 106 7.70 1.44 -8.33
CA ILE A 106 8.46 2.38 -7.49
C ILE A 106 8.09 3.83 -7.81
N TYR A 107 7.87 4.18 -9.08
CA TYR A 107 7.67 5.56 -9.54
C TYR A 107 6.25 5.87 -10.07
N SER A 108 5.27 4.99 -9.89
CA SER A 108 3.88 5.23 -10.35
C SER A 108 3.23 6.45 -9.71
N SER A 109 3.69 6.87 -8.52
CA SER A 109 3.32 8.15 -7.91
C SER A 109 4.46 9.16 -8.12
N ALA A 110 4.12 10.35 -8.63
CA ALA A 110 5.08 11.45 -8.82
C ALA A 110 5.75 11.94 -7.51
N GLU A 111 5.29 11.43 -6.37
CA GLU A 111 5.88 11.63 -5.06
C GLU A 111 6.52 10.31 -4.61
N TYR A 112 7.80 10.38 -4.22
CA TYR A 112 8.53 9.27 -3.60
C TYR A 112 7.88 8.93 -2.25
N ASP A 113 6.81 8.12 -2.30
CA ASP A 113 6.05 7.75 -1.12
C ASP A 113 6.65 6.49 -0.49
N LYS A 114 6.82 6.53 0.84
CA LYS A 114 7.18 5.34 1.64
C LYS A 114 6.18 4.21 1.41
N GLN A 115 4.92 4.51 1.06
CA GLN A 115 3.91 3.50 0.73
C GLN A 115 4.19 2.80 -0.61
N GLY A 116 4.66 3.52 -1.64
CA GLY A 116 5.07 2.91 -2.92
C GLY A 116 6.24 1.94 -2.76
N LEU A 117 7.24 2.33 -1.95
CA LEU A 117 8.33 1.42 -1.56
C LEU A 117 7.85 0.21 -0.74
N ALA A 118 6.81 0.38 0.08
CA ALA A 118 6.23 -0.72 0.85
C ALA A 118 5.46 -1.71 -0.04
N ALA A 119 4.79 -1.23 -1.09
CA ALA A 119 4.13 -2.08 -2.09
C ALA A 119 5.13 -3.01 -2.79
N TYR A 120 6.31 -2.47 -3.17
CA TYR A 120 7.43 -3.24 -3.73
C TYR A 120 8.01 -4.27 -2.75
N LYS A 121 8.05 -3.96 -1.45
CA LYS A 121 8.84 -4.73 -0.46
C LYS A 121 8.27 -6.10 -0.08
N SER A 122 7.04 -6.43 -0.46
CA SER A 122 6.38 -7.63 0.08
C SER A 122 6.74 -8.95 -0.62
N PHE A 123 7.29 -8.97 -1.85
CA PHE A 123 7.51 -10.18 -2.68
C PHE A 123 6.27 -11.08 -2.90
N GLU A 124 5.14 -10.72 -2.30
CA GLU A 124 3.84 -11.38 -2.38
C GLU A 124 3.27 -11.30 -3.79
N ASP A 125 3.58 -10.23 -4.50
CA ASP A 125 3.27 -10.01 -5.91
C ASP A 125 3.88 -11.08 -6.83
N TYR A 126 5.20 -11.32 -6.70
CA TYR A 126 5.86 -12.35 -7.49
C TYR A 126 5.36 -13.75 -7.11
N ARG A 127 5.11 -13.99 -5.81
CA ARG A 127 4.55 -15.27 -5.35
C ARG A 127 3.19 -15.57 -5.99
N LEU A 128 2.30 -14.59 -6.09
CA LEU A 128 1.00 -14.78 -6.76
C LEU A 128 1.15 -15.14 -8.23
N PHE A 129 2.15 -14.55 -8.90
CA PHE A 129 2.50 -14.94 -10.26
C PHE A 129 3.03 -16.39 -10.33
N ASP A 130 4.02 -16.75 -9.50
CA ASP A 130 4.64 -18.09 -9.49
C ASP A 130 3.62 -19.19 -9.17
N GLU A 131 2.72 -18.95 -8.22
CA GLU A 131 1.65 -19.87 -7.81
C GLU A 131 0.46 -19.94 -8.80
N GLY A 132 0.50 -19.16 -9.89
CA GLY A 132 -0.53 -19.19 -10.94
C GLY A 132 -1.88 -18.59 -10.51
N TYR A 133 -1.87 -17.46 -9.79
CA TYR A 133 -3.11 -16.75 -9.44
C TYR A 133 -3.73 -16.00 -10.61
N VAL A 134 -2.92 -15.64 -11.60
CA VAL A 134 -3.39 -15.04 -12.86
C VAL A 134 -4.04 -16.15 -13.70
N GLU A 135 -5.37 -16.06 -13.87
CA GLU A 135 -6.15 -17.06 -14.61
C GLU A 135 -6.25 -16.77 -16.10
N SER A 136 -6.19 -15.50 -16.47
CA SER A 136 -6.17 -15.08 -17.87
C SER A 136 -5.45 -13.76 -18.01
N LEU A 137 -4.67 -13.61 -19.06
CA LEU A 137 -4.18 -12.34 -19.55
C LEU A 137 -4.55 -12.23 -21.03
N ARG A 138 -5.08 -11.08 -21.43
CA ARG A 138 -5.45 -10.78 -22.83
C ARG A 138 -5.02 -9.38 -23.18
N THR A 139 -4.89 -9.08 -24.46
CA THR A 139 -4.50 -7.77 -24.96
C THR A 139 -5.50 -7.21 -25.96
N ALA A 140 -5.58 -5.89 -26.03
CA ALA A 140 -6.25 -5.13 -27.07
C ALA A 140 -5.28 -4.05 -27.56
N THR A 141 -5.00 -4.03 -28.86
CA THR A 141 -4.14 -3.01 -29.45
C THR A 141 -4.97 -1.80 -29.87
N LEU A 142 -4.67 -0.64 -29.31
CA LEU A 142 -5.23 0.63 -29.77
C LEU A 142 -4.24 1.23 -30.79
N LYS A 143 -4.21 0.67 -32.01
CA LYS A 143 -3.21 0.96 -33.04
C LYS A 143 -3.17 2.44 -33.45
N GLU A 144 -4.32 3.08 -33.55
CA GLU A 144 -4.45 4.51 -33.90
C GLU A 144 -3.72 5.39 -32.88
N GLU A 145 -3.71 4.93 -31.63
CA GLU A 145 -3.26 5.71 -30.48
C GLU A 145 -1.86 5.30 -30.02
N GLY A 146 -1.34 4.18 -30.51
CA GLY A 146 -0.03 3.66 -30.11
C GLY A 146 0.01 3.27 -28.64
N MET A 147 -1.12 2.80 -28.10
CA MET A 147 -1.24 2.27 -26.76
C MET A 147 -1.64 0.80 -26.80
N TYR A 148 -1.17 0.05 -25.82
CA TYR A 148 -1.46 -1.38 -25.69
C TYR A 148 -2.19 -1.60 -24.38
N LEU A 149 -3.44 -2.05 -24.48
CA LEU A 149 -4.26 -2.37 -23.33
C LEU A 149 -4.12 -3.86 -23.01
N PHE A 150 -3.98 -4.16 -21.73
CA PHE A 150 -3.94 -5.52 -21.21
C PHE A 150 -5.02 -5.70 -20.16
N ILE A 151 -5.70 -6.84 -20.21
CA ILE A 151 -6.77 -7.20 -19.31
C ILE A 151 -6.44 -8.55 -18.68
N GLY A 152 -6.26 -8.54 -17.37
CA GLY A 152 -5.99 -9.70 -16.54
C GLY A 152 -7.18 -10.09 -15.68
N LYS A 153 -7.28 -11.38 -15.36
CA LYS A 153 -8.17 -11.89 -14.30
C LYS A 153 -7.35 -12.62 -13.27
N VAL A 154 -7.47 -12.21 -12.01
CA VAL A 154 -6.61 -12.69 -10.92
C VAL A 154 -7.46 -13.19 -9.76
N ARG A 155 -7.10 -14.35 -9.21
CA ARG A 155 -7.75 -14.89 -8.00
C ARG A 155 -7.43 -14.03 -6.77
N PRO A 156 -8.37 -13.87 -5.83
CA PRO A 156 -8.07 -13.27 -4.54
C PRO A 156 -7.06 -14.14 -3.77
N ALA A 157 -6.08 -13.51 -3.11
CA ALA A 157 -5.05 -14.22 -2.36
C ALA A 157 -5.53 -14.80 -1.02
N MET A 158 -6.52 -14.16 -0.37
CA MET A 158 -6.92 -14.47 1.01
C MET A 158 -8.36 -14.96 1.14
N LYS A 159 -9.14 -14.91 0.06
CA LYS A 159 -10.57 -15.22 0.04
C LYS A 159 -10.91 -16.06 -1.18
N ASP A 160 -11.97 -16.85 -1.10
CA ASP A 160 -12.48 -17.59 -2.26
C ASP A 160 -13.22 -16.68 -3.25
N THR A 161 -13.73 -15.54 -2.78
CA THR A 161 -14.44 -14.54 -3.58
C THR A 161 -13.88 -13.15 -3.36
N THR A 162 -14.03 -12.28 -4.36
CA THR A 162 -13.76 -10.85 -4.27
C THR A 162 -14.72 -10.19 -3.29
N ASP A 163 -14.43 -8.93 -2.94
CA ASP A 163 -15.29 -8.13 -2.07
C ASP A 163 -16.69 -7.90 -2.67
N ASP A 164 -16.81 -7.94 -4.00
CA ASP A 164 -18.07 -7.85 -4.75
C ASP A 164 -18.76 -9.22 -4.96
N GLY A 165 -18.21 -10.30 -4.40
CA GLY A 165 -18.74 -11.66 -4.54
C GLY A 165 -18.42 -12.35 -5.88
N LYS A 166 -17.57 -11.75 -6.73
CA LYS A 166 -17.05 -12.41 -7.94
C LYS A 166 -15.98 -13.42 -7.57
N LYS A 167 -15.64 -14.34 -8.48
CA LYS A 167 -14.53 -15.29 -8.28
C LYS A 167 -13.15 -14.69 -8.51
N LEU A 168 -13.05 -13.67 -9.38
CA LEU A 168 -11.79 -13.10 -9.84
C LEU A 168 -11.86 -11.59 -9.80
N TYR A 169 -10.74 -10.95 -9.49
CA TYR A 169 -10.53 -9.53 -9.70
C TYR A 169 -10.25 -9.27 -11.18
N ASP A 170 -10.96 -8.31 -11.75
CA ASP A 170 -10.66 -7.73 -13.05
C ASP A 170 -9.51 -6.73 -12.87
N VAL A 171 -8.45 -6.92 -13.65
CA VAL A 171 -7.24 -6.08 -13.69
C VAL A 171 -7.08 -5.56 -15.11
N TRP A 172 -6.71 -4.30 -15.27
CA TRP A 172 -6.26 -3.80 -16.56
C TRP A 172 -5.08 -2.86 -16.40
N PHE A 173 -4.24 -2.80 -17.41
CA PHE A 173 -3.10 -1.88 -17.46
C PHE A 173 -2.76 -1.53 -18.90
N MET A 174 -2.13 -0.38 -19.10
CA MET A 174 -1.79 0.16 -20.40
C MET A 174 -0.31 0.41 -20.53
N LEU A 175 0.26 0.01 -21.67
CA LEU A 175 1.64 0.28 -22.03
C LEU A 175 1.73 1.32 -23.15
N GLU A 176 2.74 2.16 -23.06
CA GLU A 176 3.13 3.09 -24.11
C GLU A 176 3.77 2.34 -25.29
N GLY A 177 3.24 2.54 -26.49
CA GLY A 177 3.73 1.93 -27.72
C GLY A 177 4.60 2.85 -28.57
N LYS A 178 4.70 4.15 -28.24
CA LYS A 178 5.35 5.19 -29.04
C LYS A 178 6.55 5.79 -28.29
N GLY A 179 7.49 6.36 -29.05
CA GLY A 179 8.61 7.15 -28.51
C GLY A 179 9.65 6.34 -27.73
N ASN A 180 10.44 7.05 -26.93
CA ASN A 180 11.54 6.50 -26.13
C ASN A 180 11.06 5.74 -24.89
N ASN A 181 9.80 5.95 -24.49
CA ASN A 181 9.16 5.31 -23.34
C ASN A 181 8.36 4.07 -23.75
N ARG A 182 8.64 3.50 -24.94
CA ARG A 182 7.95 2.31 -25.41
C ARG A 182 8.16 1.15 -24.43
N GLY A 183 7.07 0.61 -23.90
CA GLY A 183 7.08 -0.41 -22.85
C GLY A 183 6.70 0.11 -21.46
N SER A 184 6.74 1.42 -21.24
CA SER A 184 6.38 2.01 -19.94
C SER A 184 4.91 1.81 -19.61
N VAL A 185 4.61 1.44 -18.37
CA VAL A 185 3.23 1.34 -17.86
C VAL A 185 2.70 2.75 -17.61
N LEU A 186 1.69 3.14 -18.38
CA LEU A 186 1.04 4.45 -18.27
C LEU A 186 0.04 4.48 -17.11
N MET A 187 -0.76 3.43 -16.99
CA MET A 187 -1.79 3.33 -15.97
C MET A 187 -2.14 1.88 -15.73
N ALA A 188 -2.42 1.52 -14.49
CA ALA A 188 -2.97 0.23 -14.12
C ALA A 188 -4.05 0.39 -13.06
N ARG A 189 -5.02 -0.51 -13.07
CA ARG A 189 -6.08 -0.54 -12.08
C ARG A 189 -6.57 -1.95 -11.85
N CYS A 190 -6.97 -2.20 -10.61
CA CYS A 190 -7.55 -3.47 -10.21
C CYS A 190 -8.83 -3.21 -9.41
N THR A 191 -9.80 -4.09 -9.58
CA THR A 191 -11.09 -4.06 -8.85
C THR A 191 -10.98 -4.43 -7.37
N CYS A 192 -9.78 -4.81 -6.88
CA CYS A 192 -9.57 -5.01 -5.45
C CYS A 192 -9.50 -3.68 -4.69
N LYS A 193 -9.77 -3.71 -3.38
CA LYS A 193 -9.77 -2.50 -2.52
C LYS A 193 -8.48 -1.67 -2.62
N GLY A 194 -7.31 -2.32 -2.67
CA GLY A 194 -6.01 -1.64 -2.83
C GLY A 194 -5.60 -1.40 -4.28
N GLY A 195 -6.47 -1.71 -5.25
CA GLY A 195 -6.19 -1.63 -6.68
C GLY A 195 -6.53 -0.28 -7.31
N GLN A 196 -7.16 0.61 -6.54
CA GLN A 196 -7.49 1.98 -6.95
C GLN A 196 -6.23 2.80 -7.26
N ASP A 197 -5.16 2.56 -6.49
CA ASP A 197 -3.91 3.33 -6.53
C ASP A 197 -2.89 2.79 -7.56
N GLY A 198 -3.25 1.76 -8.32
CA GLY A 198 -2.37 1.17 -9.35
C GLY A 198 -1.23 0.27 -8.83
N GLY A 199 -0.93 0.29 -7.53
CA GLY A 199 0.20 -0.45 -6.93
C GLY A 199 -0.14 -1.80 -6.27
N CYS A 200 -1.31 -2.40 -6.52
CA CYS A 200 -1.68 -3.63 -5.80
C CYS A 200 -0.92 -4.88 -6.27
N LYS A 201 -0.77 -5.87 -5.40
CA LYS A 201 -0.12 -7.16 -5.71
C LYS A 201 -0.72 -7.91 -6.91
N HIS A 202 -2.02 -7.74 -7.19
CA HIS A 202 -2.65 -8.37 -8.36
C HIS A 202 -2.21 -7.71 -9.68
N ILE A 203 -1.96 -6.39 -9.67
CA ILE A 203 -1.43 -5.68 -10.84
C ILE A 203 0.00 -6.16 -11.11
N ALA A 204 0.85 -6.15 -10.07
CA ALA A 204 2.22 -6.63 -10.19
C ALA A 204 2.30 -8.09 -10.69
N ALA A 205 1.46 -9.00 -10.18
CA ALA A 205 1.38 -10.39 -10.68
C ALA A 205 1.00 -10.47 -12.18
N CYS A 206 0.10 -9.59 -12.65
CA CYS A 206 -0.22 -9.49 -14.08
C CYS A 206 0.96 -8.93 -14.91
N LEU A 207 1.73 -7.98 -14.37
CA LEU A 207 2.91 -7.45 -15.03
C LEU A 207 4.00 -8.51 -15.18
N TYR A 208 4.29 -9.30 -14.12
CA TYR A 208 5.21 -10.44 -14.23
C TYR A 208 4.71 -11.49 -15.23
N SER A 209 3.39 -11.71 -15.28
CA SER A 209 2.80 -12.61 -16.28
C SER A 209 3.01 -12.13 -17.72
N LEU A 210 2.98 -10.82 -17.95
CA LEU A 210 3.27 -10.25 -19.26
C LEU A 210 4.76 -10.38 -19.60
N GLU A 211 5.64 -10.02 -18.67
CA GLU A 211 7.09 -10.13 -18.86
C GLU A 211 7.49 -11.56 -19.19
N ASP A 212 6.97 -12.54 -18.46
CA ASP A 212 7.25 -13.96 -18.72
C ASP A 212 6.77 -14.43 -20.09
N VAL A 213 5.59 -13.98 -20.55
CA VAL A 213 5.09 -14.30 -21.91
C VAL A 213 5.99 -13.68 -22.99
N LEU A 214 6.52 -12.50 -22.75
CA LEU A 214 7.38 -11.79 -23.71
C LEU A 214 8.84 -12.26 -23.65
N HIS A 215 9.30 -12.75 -22.50
CA HIS A 215 10.65 -13.27 -22.29
C HIS A 215 10.78 -14.72 -22.77
N ASN A 216 9.81 -15.58 -22.46
CA ASN A 216 9.75 -16.97 -22.93
C ASN A 216 9.22 -17.08 -24.37
N ARG A 217 9.36 -16.02 -25.16
CA ARG A 217 9.19 -16.06 -26.62
C ARG A 217 10.30 -16.95 -27.17
N GLU A 218 10.05 -18.26 -27.22
CA GLU A 218 10.88 -19.16 -28.03
C GLU A 218 10.98 -18.57 -29.44
N SER A 219 12.22 -18.38 -29.88
CA SER A 219 12.66 -17.70 -31.09
C SER A 219 11.69 -17.79 -32.28
N VAL A 220 10.94 -16.71 -32.51
CA VAL A 220 10.40 -16.12 -33.78
C VAL A 220 9.93 -17.02 -34.94
N THR A 221 9.85 -18.35 -34.87
CA THR A 221 9.54 -19.17 -36.06
C THR A 221 8.60 -20.36 -35.89
N SER A 222 8.19 -20.79 -34.69
CA SER A 222 7.42 -22.06 -34.60
C SER A 222 6.14 -22.05 -33.76
N GLY A 223 5.83 -21.01 -32.98
CA GLY A 223 4.66 -21.03 -32.08
C GLY A 223 3.91 -19.71 -31.94
N PRO A 224 2.60 -19.75 -31.64
CA PRO A 224 1.81 -18.55 -31.37
C PRO A 224 2.18 -17.95 -29.99
N CYS A 225 2.37 -16.63 -29.91
CA CYS A 225 2.73 -15.90 -28.69
C CYS A 225 1.50 -15.70 -27.78
N GLN A 226 0.98 -16.79 -27.25
CA GLN A 226 -0.24 -16.80 -26.44
C GLN A 226 0.10 -16.88 -24.95
N TRP A 227 -0.67 -16.19 -24.12
CA TRP A 227 -0.61 -16.41 -22.69
C TRP A 227 -1.25 -17.75 -22.35
N VAL A 228 -0.58 -18.55 -21.53
CA VAL A 228 -1.04 -19.87 -21.07
C VAL A 228 -1.14 -19.86 -19.56
N LYS A 229 -2.22 -20.44 -19.03
CA LYS A 229 -2.42 -20.56 -17.59
C LYS A 229 -1.32 -21.44 -16.99
N ARG A 230 -0.63 -20.89 -16.00
CA ARG A 230 0.37 -21.64 -15.22
C ARG A 230 -0.29 -22.77 -14.44
N ALA A 231 0.43 -23.88 -14.29
CA ALA A 231 -0.01 -24.99 -13.47
C ALA A 231 -0.16 -24.51 -12.02
N THR A 232 -1.38 -24.56 -11.51
CA THR A 232 -1.67 -24.23 -10.11
C THR A 232 -1.45 -25.46 -9.25
N SER A 233 -0.80 -25.30 -8.09
CA SER A 233 -0.84 -26.34 -7.07
C SER A 233 -2.29 -26.50 -6.62
N GLU A 234 -2.89 -27.68 -6.84
CA GLU A 234 -4.21 -28.01 -6.30
C GLU A 234 -4.11 -28.19 -4.77
N THR A 235 -4.12 -27.08 -4.04
CA THR A 235 -4.19 -27.11 -2.57
C THR A 235 -5.66 -27.22 -2.16
N LYS A 236 -6.10 -28.45 -1.85
CA LYS A 236 -7.42 -28.67 -1.24
C LYS A 236 -7.34 -28.34 0.25
N PRO A 237 -8.31 -27.60 0.80
CA PRO A 237 -8.43 -27.44 2.25
C PRO A 237 -8.48 -28.82 2.90
N CYS A 238 -7.64 -29.04 3.91
CA CYS A 238 -7.64 -30.27 4.69
C CYS A 238 -7.78 -29.93 6.17
N GLU A 239 -8.37 -30.84 6.93
CA GLU A 239 -8.42 -30.69 8.38
C GLU A 239 -7.00 -30.61 8.97
N ILE A 240 -6.85 -29.91 10.10
CA ILE A 240 -5.54 -29.69 10.74
C ILE A 240 -4.80 -31.01 10.99
N LYS A 241 -5.52 -32.08 11.35
CA LYS A 241 -4.95 -33.42 11.58
C LYS A 241 -4.33 -34.05 10.32
N ASN A 242 -4.77 -33.61 9.15
CA ASN A 242 -4.31 -34.08 7.83
C ASN A 242 -3.27 -33.13 7.20
N LEU A 243 -2.94 -32.01 7.86
CA LEU A 243 -1.99 -31.04 7.34
C LEU A 243 -0.57 -31.60 7.39
N GLN A 244 0.00 -31.90 6.21
CA GLN A 244 1.39 -32.33 6.10
C GLN A 244 2.31 -31.12 5.93
N ILE A 245 2.90 -30.67 7.03
CA ILE A 245 3.93 -29.62 7.00
C ILE A 245 5.25 -30.28 6.56
N ARG A 246 5.60 -30.12 5.29
CA ARG A 246 6.90 -30.53 4.75
C ARG A 246 7.76 -29.30 4.52
N ARG A 247 9.07 -29.41 4.74
CA ARG A 247 10.01 -28.43 4.18
C ARG A 247 10.01 -28.62 2.66
N SER A 248 10.02 -27.54 1.90
CA SER A 248 10.07 -27.62 0.43
C SER A 248 11.29 -28.42 -0.02
N ASP A 249 11.11 -29.39 -0.91
CA ASP A 249 12.22 -30.12 -1.54
C ASP A 249 12.96 -29.28 -2.60
N LYS A 250 12.39 -28.11 -2.97
CA LYS A 250 13.15 -27.09 -3.70
C LYS A 250 14.37 -26.75 -2.84
N ARG A 251 15.57 -26.99 -3.39
CA ARG A 251 16.79 -26.41 -2.82
C ARG A 251 16.46 -24.94 -2.60
N PRO A 252 16.70 -24.38 -1.41
CA PRO A 252 16.52 -22.96 -1.22
C PRO A 252 17.26 -22.28 -2.37
N SER A 253 16.61 -21.36 -3.08
CA SER A 253 17.32 -20.51 -4.04
C SER A 253 18.57 -19.96 -3.34
N PRO A 254 19.66 -19.61 -4.05
CA PRO A 254 20.85 -19.02 -3.40
C PRO A 254 20.52 -17.81 -2.51
N SER A 255 19.35 -17.19 -2.69
CA SER A 255 18.70 -16.18 -1.85
C SER A 255 17.95 -16.72 -0.61
N GLU A 256 17.32 -17.89 -0.68
CA GLU A 256 16.56 -18.55 0.41
C GLU A 256 17.38 -19.54 1.25
N VAL A 257 18.53 -20.01 0.75
CA VAL A 257 19.60 -20.41 1.67
C VAL A 257 19.74 -19.13 2.43
N LYS A 258 19.21 -19.09 3.67
CA LYS A 258 19.39 -17.93 4.54
C LYS A 258 20.82 -17.60 4.28
N ARG A 259 21.09 -16.47 3.61
CA ARG A 259 22.41 -15.91 3.73
C ARG A 259 22.48 -15.92 5.24
N LYS A 260 23.43 -16.65 5.79
CA LYS A 260 24.06 -16.13 6.97
C LYS A 260 24.71 -14.84 6.45
N TYR A 261 23.91 -13.83 6.09
CA TYR A 261 24.03 -12.56 6.71
C TYR A 261 24.00 -12.95 8.18
N GLU A 262 25.20 -13.14 8.70
CA GLU A 262 25.60 -12.26 9.77
C GLU A 262 25.13 -10.86 9.35
N HIS A 263 23.85 -10.57 9.59
CA HIS A 263 23.44 -9.24 9.92
C HIS A 263 24.16 -8.98 11.24
N PHE A 264 25.46 -8.68 11.14
CA PHE A 264 25.94 -7.50 11.80
C PHE A 264 25.00 -6.42 11.26
N TYR A 265 23.92 -6.15 12.01
CA TYR A 265 23.20 -4.91 11.82
C TYR A 265 24.30 -3.86 11.77
N ALA A 266 24.44 -3.19 10.63
CA ALA A 266 25.36 -2.08 10.54
C ALA A 266 24.88 -0.90 11.42
N ASP A 267 23.69 -1.02 12.03
CA ASP A 267 23.23 -0.18 13.13
C ASP A 267 23.96 -0.50 14.45
N ASN A 268 24.62 -1.66 14.53
CA ASN A 268 25.68 -1.99 15.49
C ASN A 268 27.04 -2.01 14.80
N ILE A 269 27.26 -1.12 13.83
CA ILE A 269 28.59 -0.56 13.69
C ILE A 269 28.83 0.18 15.01
N ASP A 270 29.37 -0.54 16.00
CA ASP A 270 30.07 0.02 17.15
C ASP A 270 31.42 0.61 16.66
N VAL A 271 31.42 1.25 15.47
CA VAL A 271 32.49 2.18 15.11
C VAL A 271 32.13 3.42 15.88
N ASP A 272 32.72 3.48 17.05
CA ASP A 272 32.86 4.69 17.80
C ASP A 272 33.45 5.78 16.89
N VAL A 273 32.58 6.67 16.44
CA VAL A 273 32.90 7.79 15.54
C VAL A 273 33.83 8.80 16.21
N ARG A 274 34.05 8.67 17.53
CA ARG A 274 35.03 9.46 18.28
C ARG A 274 36.44 9.16 17.78
N HIS A 275 37.28 10.21 17.79
CA HIS A 275 38.70 10.11 17.52
C HIS A 275 39.35 9.10 18.48
N GLU A 276 40.39 8.38 18.06
CA GLU A 276 40.98 7.26 18.85
C GLU A 276 41.30 7.64 20.31
N ASN A 277 41.74 8.88 20.52
CA ASN A 277 42.04 9.46 21.84
C ASN A 277 40.80 9.69 22.73
N ASP A 278 39.61 9.79 22.15
CA ASP A 278 38.34 10.09 22.83
C ASP A 278 37.48 8.84 23.06
N ARG A 279 37.92 7.69 22.54
CA ARG A 279 37.22 6.40 22.67
C ARG A 279 37.28 5.87 24.10
N SER A 280 38.42 6.06 24.78
CA SER A 280 38.58 5.66 26.17
C SER A 280 37.72 6.54 27.09
N PRO A 281 36.99 5.96 28.06
CA PRO A 281 36.24 6.75 29.01
C PRO A 281 37.19 7.67 29.81
N PRO A 282 36.78 8.93 30.10
CA PRO A 282 37.60 9.86 30.86
C PRO A 282 37.88 9.34 32.27
N SER A 283 39.07 9.63 32.80
CA SER A 283 39.44 9.22 34.16
C SER A 283 38.49 9.83 35.21
N LYS A 284 38.28 9.12 36.32
CA LYS A 284 37.44 9.59 37.44
C LYS A 284 37.88 10.98 37.95
N LYS A 285 39.19 11.27 37.95
CA LYS A 285 39.74 12.59 38.32
C LYS A 285 39.32 13.68 37.33
N ALA A 286 39.41 13.40 36.03
CA ALA A 286 38.98 14.33 34.98
C ALA A 286 37.48 14.64 35.06
N LEU A 287 36.64 13.64 35.36
CA LEU A 287 35.21 13.82 35.58
C LEU A 287 34.91 14.70 36.79
N ILE A 288 35.60 14.50 37.92
CA ILE A 288 35.49 15.37 39.10
C ILE A 288 35.88 16.81 38.77
N THR A 289 37.00 17.02 38.08
CA THR A 289 37.46 18.35 37.67
C THR A 289 36.45 19.04 36.74
N PHE A 290 35.89 18.30 35.79
CA PHE A 290 34.85 18.81 34.88
C PHE A 290 33.55 19.18 35.61
N THR A 291 33.06 18.32 36.50
CA THR A 291 31.84 18.58 37.28
C THR A 291 32.02 19.80 38.20
N ASN A 292 33.19 19.96 38.82
CA ASN A 292 33.53 21.14 39.63
C ASN A 292 33.69 22.42 38.78
N ALA A 293 34.16 22.30 37.53
CA ALA A 293 34.20 23.45 36.63
C ALA A 293 32.78 23.88 36.21
N LEU A 294 31.87 22.92 35.99
CA LEU A 294 30.47 23.21 35.65
C LEU A 294 29.71 23.93 36.77
N SER A 295 30.06 23.74 38.05
CA SER A 295 29.41 24.42 39.17
C SER A 295 29.61 25.94 39.16
N SER A 296 30.56 26.44 38.37
CA SER A 296 30.81 27.88 38.18
C SER A 296 29.93 28.54 37.11
N VAL A 297 29.16 27.75 36.34
CA VAL A 297 28.31 28.26 35.25
C VAL A 297 26.96 28.74 35.80
N SER A 298 26.51 29.93 35.40
CA SER A 298 25.30 30.57 36.00
C SER A 298 23.98 29.89 35.62
N SER A 299 23.92 29.21 34.47
CA SER A 299 22.76 28.45 34.01
C SER A 299 22.94 26.98 34.33
N LYS A 300 22.05 26.42 35.15
CA LYS A 300 22.10 25.01 35.57
C LYS A 300 21.21 24.16 34.64
N PRO A 301 21.78 23.35 33.73
CA PRO A 301 20.98 22.45 32.89
C PRO A 301 20.38 21.30 33.72
N CYS A 302 19.28 20.73 33.25
CA CYS A 302 18.53 19.67 33.96
C CYS A 302 19.37 18.40 34.25
N VAL A 303 20.43 18.15 33.49
CA VAL A 303 21.35 17.03 33.69
C VAL A 303 22.34 17.25 34.85
N PHE A 304 22.52 18.49 35.30
CA PHE A 304 23.59 18.86 36.23
C PHE A 304 23.47 18.19 37.63
N PRO A 305 22.29 18.14 38.28
CA PRO A 305 22.14 17.43 39.55
C PRO A 305 22.50 15.94 39.48
N LEU A 306 22.34 15.31 38.31
CA LEU A 306 22.74 13.93 38.08
C LEU A 306 24.26 13.77 38.04
N LEU A 307 24.98 14.73 37.45
CA LEU A 307 26.44 14.72 37.40
C LEU A 307 27.06 15.00 38.78
N GLU A 308 26.46 15.91 39.56
CA GLU A 308 26.85 16.18 40.94
C GLU A 308 26.70 14.91 41.79
N LYS A 309 25.55 14.24 41.72
CA LYS A 309 25.30 13.01 42.46
C LYS A 309 26.32 11.89 42.17
N ASN A 310 26.76 11.78 40.92
CA ASN A 310 27.63 10.68 40.48
C ASN A 310 29.13 10.97 40.63
N TYR A 311 29.54 12.24 40.58
CA TYR A 311 30.96 12.62 40.43
C TYR A 311 31.45 13.72 41.38
N GLN A 312 30.58 14.35 42.18
CA GLN A 312 31.04 15.28 43.20
C GLN A 312 31.54 14.50 44.41
N SER A 313 32.67 14.91 44.98
CA SER A 313 33.23 14.28 46.18
C SER A 313 32.24 14.39 47.34
N GLU A 314 32.14 13.34 48.16
CA GLU A 314 31.23 13.22 49.33
C GLU A 314 31.35 14.34 50.39
N SER A 315 32.24 15.31 50.20
CA SER A 315 32.48 16.43 51.10
C SER A 315 31.48 17.59 50.99
N SER A 316 30.36 17.45 50.26
CA SER A 316 29.41 18.57 50.07
C SER A 316 27.93 18.15 50.11
N GLN A 317 27.60 17.02 50.72
CA GLN A 317 26.21 16.65 50.98
C GLN A 317 25.70 17.26 52.29
N GLU A 318 25.42 18.57 52.27
CA GLU A 318 24.38 19.16 53.10
C GLU A 318 23.50 20.00 52.19
N THR A 319 22.36 19.44 51.78
CA THR A 319 21.02 20.04 51.80
C THR A 319 20.11 19.15 50.94
N THR A 320 19.54 18.10 51.52
CA THR A 320 18.40 17.38 50.96
C THR A 320 17.15 18.27 51.08
N GLN A 321 16.61 18.73 49.94
CA GLN A 321 15.19 19.09 49.84
C GLN A 321 14.45 17.96 49.14
N GLU A 322 13.57 17.30 49.90
CA GLU A 322 12.65 16.27 49.42
C GLU A 322 11.72 16.81 48.34
N PHE A 323 11.75 16.20 47.16
CA PHE A 323 10.70 16.35 46.16
C PHE A 323 9.47 15.53 46.58
N LYS A 324 8.40 16.19 46.99
CA LYS A 324 7.08 15.54 47.16
C LYS A 324 6.42 15.32 45.80
N PRO A 325 5.86 14.13 45.52
CA PRO A 325 5.14 13.86 44.28
C PRO A 325 3.80 14.61 44.27
N THR A 326 3.54 15.29 43.15
CA THR A 326 2.31 16.02 42.85
C THR A 326 1.11 15.10 42.87
N GLN A 327 0.12 15.39 43.72
CA GLN A 327 -1.15 14.66 43.73
C GLN A 327 -1.97 15.00 42.48
N LEU A 328 -2.43 13.95 41.80
CA LEU A 328 -3.43 14.00 40.75
C LEU A 328 -4.72 14.61 41.31
N ILE A 329 -5.14 15.72 40.71
CA ILE A 329 -6.45 16.34 40.93
C ILE A 329 -7.51 15.33 40.48
N LYS A 330 -8.31 14.87 41.44
CA LYS A 330 -9.62 14.28 41.20
C LYS A 330 -10.68 15.37 41.41
N ASP A 331 -11.67 15.31 40.54
CA ASP A 331 -13.05 15.78 40.66
C ASP A 331 -13.41 17.15 40.06
N GLY A 332 -14.39 17.08 39.15
CA GLY A 332 -15.02 18.12 38.37
C GLY A 332 -15.84 17.48 37.26
#